data_AF-A0A068NQ53-F1
#
_entry.id   AF-A0A068NQ53-F1
#
_cell.length_a   1.000
_cell.length_b   1.000
_cell.length_c   1.000
_cell.angle_alpha   90.00
_cell.angle_beta   90.00
_cell.angle_gamma   90.00
#
_symmetry.space_group_name_H-M   'P 1'
#
loop_
_entity.id
_entity.type
_entity.pdbx_description
1 polymer ?
#
loop_
_entity_poly.entity_id
_entity_poly.type
_entity_poly.pdbx_seq_one_letter_code
_entity_poly.pdbx_strand_id
1 'polypeptide(L)'
;MNSLFVPYDNDMYFRYRSDGWGEKDGSYEVGALYDDASRHGLVVGSVEHDTWKSAVRFKRDGGLRAFAGVASKYTHDSQPHGTVTGKVVSSPRMVVGFYDEWRAGLERFGELNALVKPALGWKGSVPFGWNSWSGHKNKVTAKDADAATEFLQKELPGFRSGGIAYINFDSYWDNLTRDQRVAFVRKAHAAGLKAGIYWTPFTGWGGLERTEGKYTFRDMTIKDAKGEPLPMLDGGWPLDPTHPATLARIDRELKDFVDQGFDYVKLDFLSHGALEGRHFDPKIETGTQAYAVGMQRIVDDLSPKRIGRPFFISLSIAPMFPHGYGHSRRISCDAFANIGASEYLLNSTSYGWWPGGRLYRFNDPDSACVYQTLDESPVTEAEARTRFTASVISGGLMMEGDNLTNPRARDRVKRIFSNREILDLARRTPGFRPVDGDTGSNAGDAFVWSHGAGLYLAVFNFDPIHPKRRTIPLARLGLRGARWKVHDLWTGSDRMIDGDPVLQLAPMDSALVYLSAAK
;
A
#
# COMPACT_ATOMS: atom_id res chain seq x y z
N MET A 1 -21.23 -18.25 2.69
CA MET A 1 -19.90 -18.73 3.10
C MET A 1 -18.88 -18.43 1.99
N ASN A 2 -17.88 -17.62 2.34
CA ASN A 2 -16.91 -16.97 1.47
C ASN A 2 -15.50 -17.39 1.84
N SER A 3 -14.66 -17.58 0.84
CA SER A 3 -13.23 -17.93 1.00
C SER A 3 -12.40 -16.75 0.51
N LEU A 4 -11.67 -16.10 1.41
CA LEU A 4 -10.81 -14.98 1.07
C LEU A 4 -9.51 -15.44 0.43
N PHE A 5 -9.32 -15.08 -0.84
CA PHE A 5 -8.04 -15.04 -1.51
C PHE A 5 -7.28 -13.74 -1.16
N VAL A 6 -6.09 -13.90 -0.60
CA VAL A 6 -5.13 -12.82 -0.31
C VAL A 6 -3.94 -12.97 -1.25
N PRO A 7 -3.62 -11.98 -2.09
CA PRO A 7 -2.43 -12.00 -2.94
C PRO A 7 -1.15 -11.89 -2.11
N TYR A 8 -0.05 -12.43 -2.63
CA TYR A 8 1.27 -12.39 -1.98
C TYR A 8 1.82 -10.97 -1.83
N ASP A 9 1.65 -10.17 -2.88
CA ASP A 9 2.08 -8.79 -2.95
C ASP A 9 0.98 -7.88 -3.51
N ASN A 10 1.36 -6.66 -3.90
CA ASN A 10 0.46 -5.67 -4.49
C ASN A 10 0.79 -5.41 -5.96
N ASP A 11 1.33 -6.39 -6.68
CA ASP A 11 1.76 -6.28 -8.07
C ASP A 11 0.75 -6.88 -9.07
N MET A 12 0.99 -6.69 -10.37
CA MET A 12 0.26 -7.29 -11.49
C MET A 12 -1.25 -7.00 -11.48
N TYR A 13 -1.65 -5.95 -10.77
CA TYR A 13 -3.06 -5.62 -10.52
C TYR A 13 -3.87 -6.79 -9.95
N PHE A 14 -3.22 -7.71 -9.22
CA PHE A 14 -3.93 -8.79 -8.54
C PHE A 14 -4.94 -8.22 -7.56
N ARG A 15 -6.09 -8.88 -7.48
CA ARG A 15 -7.23 -8.49 -6.66
C ARG A 15 -7.41 -9.49 -5.53
N TYR A 16 -7.80 -9.00 -4.36
CA TYR A 16 -8.39 -9.83 -3.33
C TYR A 16 -9.73 -10.36 -3.82
N ARG A 17 -10.12 -11.57 -3.39
CA ARG A 17 -11.41 -12.15 -3.77
C ARG A 17 -12.08 -12.90 -2.64
N SER A 18 -13.37 -12.64 -2.39
CA SER A 18 -14.16 -13.36 -1.38
C SER A 18 -14.76 -14.69 -1.86
N ASP A 19 -14.56 -15.06 -3.13
CA ASP A 19 -15.05 -16.29 -3.76
C ASP A 19 -13.94 -17.32 -4.05
N GLY A 20 -12.79 -17.19 -3.38
CA GLY A 20 -11.51 -17.85 -3.66
C GLY A 20 -11.45 -19.38 -3.54
N TRP A 21 -12.60 -20.07 -3.49
CA TRP A 21 -12.73 -21.53 -3.42
C TRP A 21 -12.01 -22.30 -4.55
N GLY A 22 -11.75 -21.65 -5.68
CA GLY A 22 -11.12 -22.24 -6.87
C GLY A 22 -9.61 -22.05 -6.98
N GLU A 23 -8.96 -21.41 -6.00
CA GLU A 23 -7.53 -21.14 -6.11
C GLU A 23 -6.68 -22.38 -5.90
N LYS A 24 -6.10 -22.83 -7.03
CA LYS A 24 -5.27 -24.02 -7.08
C LYS A 24 -4.07 -23.90 -6.17
N ASP A 25 -3.53 -22.71 -5.93
CA ASP A 25 -2.35 -22.51 -5.08
C ASP A 25 -2.74 -22.06 -3.67
N GLY A 26 -3.81 -21.26 -3.54
CA GLY A 26 -4.37 -20.79 -2.27
C GLY A 26 -4.10 -19.30 -2.03
N SER A 27 -4.52 -18.79 -0.88
CA SER A 27 -4.19 -17.45 -0.38
C SER A 27 -2.78 -17.46 0.21
N TYR A 28 -2.03 -16.37 0.05
CA TYR A 28 -0.62 -16.30 0.45
C TYR A 28 -0.46 -15.74 1.87
N GLU A 29 0.31 -16.44 2.69
CA GLU A 29 0.55 -16.25 4.13
C GLU A 29 -0.70 -16.32 5.03
N VAL A 30 -1.85 -15.87 4.57
CA VAL A 30 -3.11 -15.83 5.31
C VAL A 30 -4.31 -16.07 4.41
N GLY A 31 -5.31 -16.74 4.93
CA GLY A 31 -6.62 -16.90 4.31
C GLY A 31 -7.73 -16.89 5.36
N ALA A 32 -8.95 -16.59 4.91
CA ALA A 32 -10.12 -16.62 5.77
C ALA A 32 -11.29 -17.37 5.12
N LEU A 33 -12.07 -18.06 5.94
CA LEU A 33 -13.36 -18.64 5.58
C LEU A 33 -14.41 -18.02 6.47
N TYR A 34 -15.40 -17.31 5.93
CA TYR A 34 -16.36 -16.58 6.75
C TYR A 34 -17.75 -16.53 6.12
N ASP A 35 -18.74 -16.29 6.97
CA ASP A 35 -20.09 -16.01 6.55
C ASP A 35 -20.37 -14.52 6.72
N ASP A 36 -20.72 -13.80 5.64
CA ASP A 36 -20.88 -12.35 5.71
C ASP A 36 -22.11 -11.93 6.55
N ALA A 37 -23.17 -12.74 6.54
CA ALA A 37 -24.40 -12.45 7.27
C ALA A 37 -24.18 -12.48 8.79
N SER A 38 -23.65 -13.59 9.31
CA SER A 38 -23.32 -13.75 10.74
C SER A 38 -22.02 -13.07 11.15
N ARG A 39 -21.11 -12.82 10.20
CA ARG A 39 -19.73 -12.34 10.38
C ARG A 39 -18.77 -13.31 11.07
N HIS A 40 -19.24 -14.50 11.44
CA HIS A 40 -18.37 -15.53 11.98
C HIS A 40 -17.36 -15.98 10.92
N GLY A 41 -16.12 -16.25 11.32
CA GLY A 41 -15.11 -16.71 10.39
C GLY A 41 -13.90 -17.37 11.02
N LEU A 42 -13.30 -18.25 10.25
CA LEU A 42 -12.02 -18.90 10.49
C LEU A 42 -10.92 -18.11 9.78
N VAL A 43 -9.88 -17.70 10.50
CA VAL A 43 -8.65 -17.10 9.94
C VAL A 43 -7.50 -18.05 10.20
N VAL A 44 -6.74 -18.34 9.14
CA VAL A 44 -5.58 -19.23 9.16
C VAL A 44 -4.41 -18.53 8.49
N GLY A 45 -3.21 -18.61 9.07
CA GLY A 45 -2.02 -18.05 8.45
C GLY A 45 -0.73 -18.30 9.22
N SER A 46 0.40 -18.04 8.58
CA SER A 46 1.76 -18.13 9.13
C SER A 46 2.12 -16.91 9.98
N VAL A 47 2.92 -17.11 11.03
CA VAL A 47 3.47 -16.02 11.87
C VAL A 47 5.00 -15.95 11.84
N GLU A 48 5.64 -16.77 11.01
CA GLU A 48 7.09 -16.80 10.81
C GLU A 48 7.39 -16.71 9.32
N HIS A 49 8.23 -15.75 8.94
CA HIS A 49 8.42 -15.34 7.54
C HIS A 49 9.90 -15.24 7.16
N ASP A 50 10.79 -15.84 7.94
CA ASP A 50 12.25 -15.70 7.72
C ASP A 50 12.79 -16.68 6.67
N THR A 51 12.00 -17.67 6.26
CA THR A 51 12.47 -18.76 5.38
C THR A 51 11.43 -19.14 4.34
N TRP A 52 10.18 -19.33 4.76
CA TRP A 52 9.14 -19.88 3.91
C TRP A 52 8.28 -18.78 3.29
N LYS A 53 7.88 -18.99 2.04
CA LYS A 53 6.58 -18.51 1.54
C LYS A 53 5.51 -19.53 1.92
N SER A 54 4.40 -19.10 2.50
CA SER A 54 3.31 -19.97 2.94
C SER A 54 2.02 -19.71 2.18
N ALA A 55 1.14 -20.71 2.16
CA ALA A 55 -0.20 -20.56 1.61
C ALA A 55 -1.26 -21.32 2.42
N VAL A 56 -2.50 -20.83 2.30
CA VAL A 56 -3.70 -21.37 2.92
C VAL A 56 -4.72 -21.67 1.83
N ARG A 57 -5.30 -22.86 1.87
CA ARG A 57 -6.31 -23.31 0.92
C ARG A 57 -7.53 -23.87 1.63
N PHE A 58 -8.69 -23.40 1.20
CA PHE A 58 -9.99 -23.93 1.60
C PHE A 58 -10.63 -24.64 0.41
N LYS A 59 -11.39 -25.70 0.67
CA LYS A 59 -12.17 -26.44 -0.32
C LYS A 59 -13.63 -26.51 0.11
N ARG A 60 -14.53 -26.52 -0.88
CA ARG A 60 -15.99 -26.58 -0.65
C ARG A 60 -16.44 -27.88 0.04
N ASP A 61 -15.64 -28.94 -0.05
CA ASP A 61 -15.85 -30.22 0.64
C ASP A 61 -15.44 -30.20 2.13
N GLY A 62 -15.03 -29.03 2.65
CA GLY A 62 -14.58 -28.85 4.03
C GLY A 62 -13.07 -29.00 4.23
N GLY A 63 -12.30 -29.25 3.19
CA GLY A 63 -10.84 -29.36 3.28
C GLY A 63 -10.14 -28.04 3.60
N LEU A 64 -9.24 -28.06 4.59
CA LEU A 64 -8.29 -26.99 4.92
C LEU A 64 -6.87 -27.48 4.70
N ARG A 65 -6.02 -26.69 4.05
CA ARG A 65 -4.56 -26.92 4.00
C ARG A 65 -3.81 -25.62 4.24
N ALA A 66 -3.00 -25.57 5.30
CA ALA A 66 -1.96 -24.56 5.48
C ALA A 66 -0.60 -25.23 5.21
N PHE A 67 0.24 -24.64 4.39
CA PHE A 67 1.50 -25.26 3.98
C PHE A 67 2.58 -24.20 3.67
N ALA A 68 3.82 -24.63 3.77
CA ALA A 68 5.01 -23.84 3.46
C ALA A 68 5.60 -24.27 2.10
N GLY A 69 6.44 -23.41 1.54
CA GLY A 69 7.14 -23.69 0.30
C GLY A 69 6.29 -23.43 -0.94
N VAL A 70 5.38 -22.46 -0.90
CA VAL A 70 4.58 -22.10 -2.07
C VAL A 70 5.43 -21.31 -3.08
N ALA A 71 5.37 -21.71 -4.34
CA ALA A 71 5.90 -20.99 -5.48
C ALA A 71 4.87 -21.10 -6.60
N SER A 72 4.47 -19.96 -7.17
CA SER A 72 3.35 -19.88 -8.11
C SER A 72 3.40 -18.60 -8.93
N LYS A 73 2.51 -18.47 -9.91
CA LYS A 73 2.35 -17.23 -10.67
C LYS A 73 1.99 -16.00 -9.80
N TYR A 74 1.38 -16.19 -8.63
CA TYR A 74 1.00 -15.07 -7.75
C TYR A 74 2.12 -14.70 -6.76
N THR A 75 3.14 -15.53 -6.60
CA THR A 75 4.42 -15.17 -5.94
C THR A 75 5.47 -14.77 -6.98
N HIS A 76 5.08 -14.69 -8.26
CA HIS A 76 5.91 -14.40 -9.44
C HIS A 76 7.04 -15.40 -9.69
N ASP A 77 7.02 -16.55 -9.01
CA ASP A 77 8.08 -17.52 -9.10
C ASP A 77 7.98 -18.36 -10.37
N SER A 78 9.08 -18.38 -11.14
CA SER A 78 9.27 -19.31 -12.27
C SER A 78 10.03 -20.58 -11.87
N GLN A 79 10.67 -20.57 -10.70
CA GLN A 79 11.36 -21.70 -10.10
C GLN A 79 10.53 -22.30 -8.96
N PRO A 80 10.70 -23.58 -8.61
CA PRO A 80 10.12 -24.11 -7.39
C PRO A 80 10.71 -23.40 -6.17
N HIS A 81 9.98 -23.40 -5.06
CA HIS A 81 10.50 -22.94 -3.78
C HIS A 81 11.81 -23.66 -3.44
N GLY A 82 12.77 -22.90 -2.90
CA GLY A 82 14.04 -23.42 -2.47
C GLY A 82 13.94 -24.59 -1.48
N THR A 83 14.90 -25.51 -1.56
CA THR A 83 14.96 -26.66 -0.64
C THR A 83 15.67 -26.23 0.63
N VAL A 84 14.96 -26.18 1.75
CA VAL A 84 15.55 -25.90 3.07
C VAL A 84 16.21 -27.16 3.62
N THR A 85 17.48 -27.09 4.00
CA THR A 85 18.25 -28.24 4.49
C THR A 85 18.68 -28.10 5.94
N GLY A 86 18.72 -29.23 6.65
CA GLY A 86 19.13 -29.26 8.05
C GLY A 86 18.86 -30.60 8.71
N LYS A 87 19.40 -30.79 9.91
CA LYS A 87 19.11 -31.99 10.73
C LYS A 87 17.63 -32.08 11.12
N VAL A 88 17.00 -30.92 11.30
CA VAL A 88 15.57 -30.75 11.54
C VAL A 88 15.11 -29.57 10.66
N VAL A 89 14.07 -29.80 9.86
CA VAL A 89 13.45 -28.76 9.04
C VAL A 89 12.00 -28.62 9.52
N SER A 90 11.65 -27.44 10.01
CA SER A 90 10.30 -27.11 10.49
C SER A 90 9.58 -26.19 9.53
N SER A 91 8.28 -26.41 9.36
CA SER A 91 7.38 -25.42 8.74
C SER A 91 7.33 -24.14 9.60
N PRO A 92 6.84 -23.00 9.09
CA PRO A 92 6.56 -21.86 9.94
C PRO A 92 5.43 -22.21 10.90
N ARG A 93 5.40 -21.55 12.05
CA ARG A 93 4.27 -21.59 12.98
C ARG A 93 3.02 -21.06 12.27
N MET A 94 1.97 -21.87 12.30
CA MET A 94 0.65 -21.53 11.78
C MET A 94 -0.31 -21.19 12.92
N VAL A 95 -1.13 -20.17 12.72
CA VAL A 95 -2.24 -19.80 13.58
C VAL A 95 -3.54 -20.24 12.91
N VAL A 96 -4.44 -20.80 13.71
CA VAL A 96 -5.82 -21.13 13.32
C VAL A 96 -6.72 -20.56 14.39
N GLY A 97 -7.65 -19.68 14.02
CA GLY A 97 -8.59 -19.07 14.96
C GLY A 97 -9.98 -18.91 14.36
N PHE A 98 -11.00 -19.27 15.13
CA PHE A 98 -12.41 -18.99 14.81
C PHE A 98 -12.87 -17.77 15.61
N TYR A 99 -13.55 -16.84 14.94
CA TYR A 99 -13.91 -15.53 15.47
C TYR A 99 -15.39 -15.25 15.19
N ASP A 100 -16.07 -14.59 16.12
CA ASP A 100 -17.43 -14.05 15.92
C ASP A 100 -17.45 -12.93 14.86
N GLU A 101 -16.28 -12.39 14.53
CA GLU A 101 -16.10 -11.33 13.56
C GLU A 101 -14.81 -11.56 12.77
N TRP A 102 -14.93 -12.03 11.53
CA TRP A 102 -13.78 -12.37 10.67
C TRP A 102 -12.84 -11.17 10.46
N ARG A 103 -13.39 -9.94 10.44
CA ARG A 103 -12.60 -8.71 10.32
C ARG A 103 -11.68 -8.52 11.53
N ALA A 104 -12.18 -8.81 12.74
CA ALA A 104 -11.37 -8.81 13.95
C ALA A 104 -10.35 -9.96 13.96
N GLY A 105 -10.68 -11.11 13.34
CA GLY A 105 -9.76 -12.22 13.15
C GLY A 105 -8.53 -11.86 12.31
N LEU A 106 -8.71 -11.14 11.19
CA LEU A 106 -7.59 -10.66 10.36
C LEU A 106 -6.72 -9.63 11.10
N GLU A 107 -7.34 -8.75 11.87
CA GLU A 107 -6.63 -7.81 12.73
C GLU A 107 -5.82 -8.53 13.81
N ARG A 108 -6.41 -9.56 14.43
CA ARG A 108 -5.72 -10.40 15.41
C ARG A 108 -4.54 -11.14 14.79
N PHE A 109 -4.68 -11.62 13.56
CA PHE A 109 -3.58 -12.21 12.81
C PHE A 109 -2.42 -11.22 12.60
N GLY A 110 -2.72 -9.97 12.23
CA GLY A 110 -1.72 -8.90 12.14
C GLY A 110 -1.02 -8.62 13.48
N GLU A 111 -1.76 -8.62 14.58
CA GLU A 111 -1.20 -8.42 15.93
C GLU A 111 -0.27 -9.56 16.34
N LEU A 112 -0.64 -10.81 16.06
CA LEU A 112 0.19 -11.98 16.37
C LEU A 112 1.51 -11.94 15.59
N ASN A 113 1.48 -11.52 14.33
CA ASN A 113 2.70 -11.28 13.55
C ASN A 113 3.55 -10.16 14.15
N ALA A 114 2.94 -9.05 14.57
CA ALA A 114 3.64 -7.95 15.22
C ALA A 114 4.32 -8.35 16.55
N LEU A 115 3.80 -9.38 17.24
CA LEU A 115 4.46 -9.96 18.43
C LEU A 115 5.70 -10.79 18.08
N VAL A 116 5.74 -11.43 16.90
CA VAL A 116 6.91 -12.18 16.43
C VAL A 116 7.98 -11.23 15.91
N LYS A 117 7.59 -10.29 15.04
CA LYS A 117 8.46 -9.24 14.51
C LYS A 117 7.69 -7.92 14.50
N PRO A 118 8.10 -6.88 15.23
CA PRO A 118 7.39 -5.61 15.21
C PRO A 118 7.56 -4.87 13.86
N ALA A 119 6.60 -4.00 13.53
CA ALA A 119 6.75 -3.05 12.43
C ALA A 119 7.99 -2.16 12.63
N LEU A 120 8.55 -1.66 11.52
CA LEU A 120 9.65 -0.70 11.57
C LEU A 120 9.17 0.59 12.28
N GLY A 121 9.86 0.97 13.35
CA GLY A 121 9.43 2.07 14.22
C GLY A 121 9.47 3.43 13.52
N TRP A 122 8.36 4.17 13.58
CA TRP A 122 8.28 5.56 13.09
C TRP A 122 7.66 6.46 14.14
N LYS A 123 8.38 7.53 14.51
CA LYS A 123 7.91 8.54 15.49
C LYS A 123 7.21 9.73 14.84
N GLY A 124 7.39 9.92 13.53
CA GLY A 124 6.74 10.99 12.80
C GLY A 124 5.24 10.74 12.60
N SER A 125 4.58 11.74 12.05
CA SER A 125 3.19 11.65 11.61
C SER A 125 3.06 10.86 10.29
N VAL A 126 1.81 10.55 9.91
CA VAL A 126 1.51 9.95 8.60
C VAL A 126 1.92 10.91 7.47
N PRO A 127 2.62 10.44 6.42
CA PRO A 127 3.04 11.33 5.33
C PRO A 127 1.86 11.93 4.54
N PHE A 128 1.85 13.26 4.45
CA PHE A 128 1.06 14.03 3.48
C PHE A 128 2.02 14.68 2.50
N GLY A 129 1.66 14.86 1.24
CA GLY A 129 2.57 15.48 0.27
C GLY A 129 2.13 15.34 -1.17
N TRP A 130 3.09 15.53 -2.07
CA TRP A 130 2.93 15.36 -3.51
C TRP A 130 3.88 14.30 -4.03
N ASN A 131 3.47 13.53 -5.04
CA ASN A 131 4.29 12.57 -5.77
C ASN A 131 4.14 12.78 -7.29
N SER A 132 5.24 12.69 -8.03
CA SER A 132 5.25 13.03 -9.46
C SER A 132 4.62 12.01 -10.41
N TRP A 133 4.34 10.77 -9.99
CA TRP A 133 4.03 9.67 -10.91
C TRP A 133 2.76 9.90 -11.75
N SER A 134 1.61 10.13 -11.12
CA SER A 134 0.33 10.23 -11.83
C SER A 134 0.31 11.34 -12.88
N GLY A 135 0.73 12.56 -12.50
CA GLY A 135 0.69 13.74 -13.35
C GLY A 135 1.83 13.85 -14.36
N HIS A 136 2.95 13.13 -14.16
CA HIS A 136 4.16 13.31 -14.99
C HIS A 136 4.79 12.03 -15.54
N LYS A 137 4.55 10.86 -14.95
CA LYS A 137 5.18 9.58 -15.33
C LYS A 137 6.68 9.75 -15.61
N ASN A 138 7.11 9.43 -16.83
CA ASN A 138 8.49 9.54 -17.29
C ASN A 138 8.94 10.95 -17.72
N LYS A 139 8.08 11.96 -17.59
CA LYS A 139 8.30 13.34 -18.06
C LYS A 139 8.50 14.34 -16.92
N VAL A 140 8.80 13.88 -15.69
CA VAL A 140 9.02 14.77 -14.55
C VAL A 140 10.24 15.67 -14.76
N THR A 141 10.12 16.93 -14.37
CA THR A 141 11.15 17.96 -14.47
C THR A 141 11.31 18.75 -13.16
N ALA A 142 12.39 19.54 -13.06
CA ALA A 142 12.60 20.46 -11.93
C ALA A 142 11.46 21.50 -11.79
N LYS A 143 10.89 21.96 -12.92
CA LYS A 143 9.78 22.92 -12.93
C LYS A 143 8.53 22.36 -12.26
N ASP A 144 8.28 21.06 -12.43
CA ASP A 144 7.12 20.38 -11.85
C ASP A 144 7.23 20.34 -10.32
N ALA A 145 8.40 19.97 -9.80
CA ALA A 145 8.67 19.98 -8.37
C ALA A 145 8.66 21.39 -7.77
N ASP A 146 9.12 22.40 -8.52
CA ASP A 146 9.00 23.80 -8.14
C ASP A 146 7.54 24.23 -8.00
N ALA A 147 6.71 23.90 -8.99
CA ALA A 147 5.28 24.21 -8.97
C ALA A 147 4.56 23.53 -7.81
N ALA A 148 4.90 22.27 -7.50
CA ALA A 148 4.36 21.54 -6.37
C ALA A 148 4.80 22.13 -5.02
N THR A 149 6.10 22.45 -4.89
CA THR A 149 6.67 23.09 -3.69
C THR A 149 5.97 24.42 -3.40
N GLU A 150 5.84 25.27 -4.42
CA GLU A 150 5.20 26.57 -4.29
C GLU A 150 3.70 26.46 -3.99
N PHE A 151 3.00 25.50 -4.61
CA PHE A 151 1.59 25.26 -4.34
C PHE A 151 1.35 24.80 -2.90
N LEU A 152 2.09 23.80 -2.42
CA LEU A 152 1.95 23.30 -1.04
C LEU A 152 2.38 24.34 -0.01
N GLN A 153 3.34 25.22 -0.34
CA GLN A 153 3.76 26.31 0.54
C GLN A 153 2.72 27.43 0.62
N LYS A 154 2.24 27.94 -0.53
CA LYS A 154 1.49 29.20 -0.59
C LYS A 154 -0.01 29.02 -0.71
N GLU A 155 -0.45 28.01 -1.43
CA GLU A 155 -1.87 27.83 -1.78
C GLU A 155 -2.57 26.73 -0.98
N LEU A 156 -1.81 25.75 -0.49
CA LEU A 156 -2.32 24.65 0.31
C LEU A 156 -1.53 24.43 1.62
N PRO A 157 -1.32 25.49 2.45
CA PRO A 157 -0.50 25.39 3.67
C PRO A 157 -1.08 24.41 4.71
N GLY A 158 -2.39 24.17 4.69
CA GLY A 158 -3.08 23.27 5.61
C GLY A 158 -2.90 21.77 5.31
N PHE A 159 -2.45 21.41 4.11
CA PHE A 159 -2.25 20.01 3.73
C PHE A 159 -0.90 19.47 4.23
N ARG A 160 -0.84 19.32 5.56
CA ARG A 160 0.31 18.83 6.33
C ARG A 160 -0.17 17.91 7.43
N SER A 161 0.68 16.99 7.85
CA SER A 161 0.44 16.09 8.97
C SER A 161 1.59 16.22 9.96
N GLY A 162 1.31 16.50 11.23
CA GLY A 162 2.36 16.84 12.21
C GLY A 162 3.18 18.08 11.82
N GLY A 163 2.60 19.01 11.06
CA GLY A 163 3.27 20.21 10.54
C GLY A 163 4.18 19.96 9.32
N ILE A 164 4.25 18.73 8.81
CA ILE A 164 5.14 18.33 7.71
C ILE A 164 4.33 17.96 6.48
N ALA A 165 4.85 18.29 5.29
CA ALA A 165 4.44 17.69 4.03
C ALA A 165 5.67 17.38 3.15
N TYR A 166 5.52 16.44 2.24
CA TYR A 166 6.59 15.93 1.38
C TYR A 166 6.40 16.37 -0.08
N ILE A 167 7.50 16.58 -0.79
CA ILE A 167 7.52 16.66 -2.26
C ILE A 167 8.41 15.51 -2.72
N ASN A 168 7.81 14.52 -3.39
CA ASN A 168 8.46 13.28 -3.75
C ASN A 168 8.65 13.20 -5.26
N PHE A 169 9.88 12.99 -5.69
CA PHE A 169 10.15 12.48 -7.02
C PHE A 169 9.89 10.98 -7.06
N ASP A 170 9.16 10.54 -8.07
CA ASP A 170 8.96 9.13 -8.39
C ASP A 170 10.02 8.62 -9.38
N SER A 171 9.75 7.52 -10.08
CA SER A 171 10.58 7.03 -11.17
C SER A 171 10.89 8.15 -12.18
N TYR A 172 12.03 8.03 -12.86
CA TYR A 172 12.60 9.06 -13.74
C TYR A 172 13.07 10.35 -13.03
N TRP A 173 13.31 10.30 -11.72
CA TRP A 173 14.02 11.37 -10.98
C TRP A 173 15.41 11.66 -11.52
N ASP A 174 16.02 10.70 -12.23
CA ASP A 174 17.31 10.78 -12.90
C ASP A 174 17.25 11.54 -14.24
N ASN A 175 16.06 11.95 -14.69
CA ASN A 175 15.92 13.03 -15.68
C ASN A 175 16.53 14.35 -15.17
N LEU A 176 16.61 14.53 -13.85
CA LEU A 176 17.27 15.66 -13.21
C LEU A 176 18.72 15.31 -12.91
N THR A 177 19.63 16.26 -13.11
CA THR A 177 21.02 16.09 -12.65
C THR A 177 21.09 16.09 -11.12
N ARG A 178 22.19 15.57 -10.58
CA ARG A 178 22.42 15.59 -9.13
C ARG A 178 22.33 16.99 -8.53
N ASP A 179 22.90 18.00 -9.21
CA ASP A 179 22.87 19.39 -8.74
C ASP A 179 21.44 19.96 -8.73
N GLN A 180 20.63 19.64 -9.74
CA GLN A 180 19.22 20.02 -9.76
C GLN A 180 18.45 19.39 -8.60
N ARG A 181 18.72 18.12 -8.27
CA ARG A 181 18.10 17.45 -7.12
C ARG A 181 18.52 18.06 -5.79
N VAL A 182 19.80 18.37 -5.60
CA VAL A 182 20.28 19.07 -4.40
C VAL A 182 19.64 20.46 -4.25
N ALA A 183 19.55 21.21 -5.36
CA ALA A 183 18.89 22.51 -5.37
C ALA A 183 17.40 22.38 -4.98
N PHE A 184 16.71 21.37 -5.52
CA PHE A 184 15.33 21.05 -5.16
C PHE A 184 15.19 20.72 -3.67
N VAL A 185 16.01 19.82 -3.12
CA VAL A 185 15.96 19.45 -1.70
C VAL A 185 16.11 20.69 -0.81
N ARG A 186 17.08 21.56 -1.12
CA ARG A 186 17.27 22.83 -0.40
C ARG A 186 16.04 23.73 -0.50
N LYS A 187 15.42 23.84 -1.66
CA LYS A 187 14.20 24.65 -1.86
C LYS A 187 13.03 24.07 -1.07
N ALA A 188 12.80 22.76 -1.10
CA ALA A 188 11.76 22.10 -0.32
C ALA A 188 11.95 22.33 1.18
N HIS A 189 13.16 22.15 1.71
CA HIS A 189 13.48 22.42 3.11
C HIS A 189 13.29 23.89 3.49
N ALA A 190 13.72 24.83 2.65
CA ALA A 190 13.50 26.26 2.87
C ALA A 190 12.01 26.65 2.87
N ALA A 191 11.16 25.89 2.18
CA ALA A 191 9.71 26.03 2.20
C ALA A 191 9.02 25.36 3.41
N GLY A 192 9.80 24.77 4.33
CA GLY A 192 9.27 24.00 5.47
C GLY A 192 8.67 22.65 5.08
N LEU A 193 9.06 22.12 3.90
CA LEU A 193 8.66 20.81 3.39
C LEU A 193 9.81 19.82 3.53
N LYS A 194 9.52 18.55 3.28
CA LYS A 194 10.47 17.44 3.21
C LYS A 194 10.60 16.94 1.78
N ALA A 195 11.75 16.39 1.42
CA ALA A 195 12.00 15.91 0.07
C ALA A 195 12.05 14.38 0.06
N GLY A 196 11.39 13.75 -0.91
CA GLY A 196 11.47 12.31 -1.13
C GLY A 196 11.92 11.94 -2.54
N ILE A 197 12.43 10.71 -2.65
CA ILE A 197 12.90 10.12 -3.89
C ILE A 197 12.39 8.69 -4.06
N TYR A 198 12.68 8.07 -5.19
CA TYR A 198 12.22 6.74 -5.59
C TYR A 198 13.41 5.85 -5.98
N TRP A 199 13.34 4.55 -5.74
CA TRP A 199 14.35 3.63 -6.25
C TRP A 199 13.90 2.16 -6.32
N THR A 200 14.50 1.39 -7.24
CA THR A 200 14.26 -0.06 -7.41
C THR A 200 15.53 -0.84 -7.09
N PRO A 201 15.74 -1.26 -5.82
CA PRO A 201 17.01 -1.86 -5.38
C PRO A 201 17.28 -3.23 -6.01
N PHE A 202 16.24 -4.01 -6.30
CA PHE A 202 16.34 -5.40 -6.75
C PHE A 202 15.99 -5.58 -8.23
N THR A 203 15.99 -4.49 -8.99
CA THR A 203 15.63 -4.51 -10.41
C THR A 203 16.78 -4.02 -11.28
N GLY A 204 17.09 -4.82 -12.30
CA GLY A 204 18.05 -4.51 -13.35
C GLY A 204 17.32 -4.06 -14.61
N TRP A 205 17.23 -2.75 -14.82
CA TRP A 205 16.63 -2.18 -16.03
C TRP A 205 17.60 -2.23 -17.22
N GLY A 206 17.11 -2.52 -18.43
CA GLY A 206 17.93 -2.52 -19.65
C GLY A 206 18.77 -3.79 -19.88
N GLY A 207 19.89 -3.64 -20.60
CA GLY A 207 20.74 -4.76 -21.00
C GLY A 207 21.58 -5.36 -19.87
N LEU A 208 21.82 -6.67 -19.94
CA LEU A 208 22.55 -7.43 -18.93
C LEU A 208 24.08 -7.26 -19.01
N GLU A 209 24.58 -6.76 -20.13
CA GLU A 209 25.99 -6.44 -20.40
C GLU A 209 26.48 -5.19 -19.66
N ARG A 210 25.55 -4.37 -19.15
CA ARG A 210 25.87 -3.21 -18.29
C ARG A 210 26.65 -3.67 -17.06
N THR A 211 27.54 -2.81 -16.56
CA THR A 211 28.42 -3.15 -15.43
C THR A 211 28.13 -2.34 -14.17
N GLU A 212 28.38 -2.97 -13.03
CA GLU A 212 28.39 -2.40 -11.69
C GLU A 212 29.73 -2.79 -11.03
N GLY A 213 30.68 -1.85 -11.08
CA GLY A 213 32.08 -2.14 -10.78
C GLY A 213 32.64 -3.21 -11.73
N LYS A 214 33.11 -4.32 -11.16
CA LYS A 214 33.70 -5.44 -11.93
C LYS A 214 32.68 -6.48 -12.41
N TYR A 215 31.42 -6.36 -12.02
CA TYR A 215 30.36 -7.31 -12.34
C TYR A 215 29.48 -6.77 -13.44
N THR A 216 28.95 -7.64 -14.28
CA THR A 216 27.85 -7.32 -15.17
C THR A 216 26.52 -7.45 -14.43
N PHE A 217 25.46 -6.82 -14.95
CA PHE A 217 24.11 -7.03 -14.44
C PHE A 217 23.69 -8.50 -14.61
N ARG A 218 24.20 -9.20 -15.64
CA ARG A 218 24.07 -10.66 -15.75
C ARG A 218 24.61 -11.37 -14.52
N ASP A 219 25.79 -11.01 -14.02
CA ASP A 219 26.39 -11.67 -12.86
C ASP A 219 25.54 -11.48 -11.59
N MET A 220 24.85 -10.34 -11.51
CA MET A 220 24.04 -9.94 -10.36
C MET A 220 22.63 -10.53 -10.34
N THR A 221 22.13 -11.13 -11.42
CA THR A 221 20.75 -11.65 -11.45
C THR A 221 20.60 -12.93 -10.62
N ILE A 222 19.41 -13.13 -10.04
CA ILE A 222 18.99 -14.45 -9.57
C ILE A 222 19.02 -15.43 -10.75
N LYS A 223 19.48 -16.66 -10.53
CA LYS A 223 19.64 -17.67 -11.58
C LYS A 223 18.64 -18.82 -11.45
N ASP A 224 18.30 -19.44 -12.56
CA ASP A 224 17.62 -20.73 -12.57
C ASP A 224 18.58 -21.88 -12.22
N ALA A 225 18.08 -23.12 -12.18
CA ALA A 225 18.89 -24.30 -11.91
C ALA A 225 20.06 -24.50 -12.92
N LYS A 226 19.93 -24.01 -14.15
CA LYS A 226 20.94 -24.11 -15.22
C LYS A 226 22.01 -23.01 -15.13
N GLY A 227 21.84 -22.03 -14.25
CA GLY A 227 22.74 -20.89 -14.11
C GLY A 227 22.39 -19.72 -15.03
N GLU A 228 21.24 -19.75 -15.70
CA GLU A 228 20.76 -18.66 -16.54
C GLU A 228 19.97 -17.64 -15.70
N PRO A 229 20.00 -16.34 -16.05
CA PRO A 229 19.12 -15.35 -15.43
C PRO A 229 17.65 -15.79 -15.45
N LEU A 230 16.93 -15.54 -14.36
CA LEU A 230 15.47 -15.64 -14.35
C LEU A 230 14.85 -14.70 -15.39
N PRO A 231 13.64 -15.01 -15.91
CA PRO A 231 12.92 -14.12 -16.81
C PRO A 231 12.68 -12.75 -16.16
N MET A 232 12.55 -11.72 -16.99
CA MET A 232 12.13 -10.40 -16.52
C MET A 232 10.75 -10.47 -15.87
N LEU A 233 10.59 -9.72 -14.78
CA LEU A 233 9.32 -9.39 -14.16
C LEU A 233 9.09 -7.89 -14.39
N ASP A 234 7.93 -7.51 -14.92
CA ASP A 234 7.60 -6.11 -15.31
C ASP A 234 8.69 -5.39 -16.13
N GLY A 235 9.33 -6.12 -17.04
CA GLY A 235 10.38 -5.61 -17.91
C GLY A 235 11.75 -5.38 -17.25
N GLY A 236 11.90 -5.74 -15.96
CA GLY A 236 13.13 -5.65 -15.21
C GLY A 236 13.72 -7.01 -14.84
N TRP A 237 15.05 -7.12 -14.87
CA TRP A 237 15.74 -8.34 -14.44
C TRP A 237 15.76 -8.45 -12.90
N PRO A 238 15.41 -9.61 -12.32
CA PRO A 238 15.52 -9.82 -10.88
C PRO A 238 16.99 -9.86 -10.43
N LEU A 239 17.43 -8.84 -9.70
CA LEU A 239 18.77 -8.79 -9.11
C LEU A 239 18.76 -9.53 -7.77
N ASP A 240 19.80 -10.31 -7.54
CA ASP A 240 19.98 -11.08 -6.33
C ASP A 240 20.38 -10.14 -5.17
N PRO A 241 19.56 -10.05 -4.10
CA PRO A 241 19.86 -9.20 -2.96
C PRO A 241 21.07 -9.66 -2.13
N THR A 242 21.58 -10.87 -2.36
CA THR A 242 22.75 -11.42 -1.66
C THR A 242 24.07 -11.17 -2.39
N HIS A 243 23.99 -10.74 -3.65
CA HIS A 243 25.18 -10.52 -4.46
C HIS A 243 25.96 -9.29 -3.95
N PRO A 244 27.30 -9.37 -3.77
CA PRO A 244 28.12 -8.28 -3.22
C PRO A 244 27.99 -6.96 -3.98
N ALA A 245 27.88 -7.01 -5.31
CA ALA A 245 27.66 -5.81 -6.13
C ALA A 245 26.27 -5.18 -5.91
N THR A 246 25.23 -6.00 -5.66
CA THR A 246 23.89 -5.50 -5.34
C THR A 246 23.92 -4.79 -3.99
N LEU A 247 24.55 -5.39 -2.98
CA LEU A 247 24.70 -4.79 -1.65
C LEU A 247 25.53 -3.49 -1.68
N ALA A 248 26.64 -3.49 -2.42
CA ALA A 248 27.46 -2.28 -2.59
C ALA A 248 26.74 -1.17 -3.36
N ARG A 249 25.87 -1.53 -4.32
CA ARG A 249 25.00 -0.58 -5.02
C ARG A 249 23.98 0.01 -4.05
N ILE A 250 23.34 -0.80 -3.19
CA ILE A 250 22.44 -0.32 -2.12
C ILE A 250 23.16 0.69 -1.22
N ASP A 251 24.34 0.34 -0.71
CA ASP A 251 25.13 1.24 0.15
C ASP A 251 25.39 2.60 -0.51
N ARG A 252 25.83 2.56 -1.77
CA ARG A 252 26.22 3.76 -2.51
C ARG A 252 25.02 4.65 -2.82
N GLU A 253 23.96 4.08 -3.39
CA GLU A 253 22.79 4.87 -3.83
C GLU A 253 22.06 5.48 -2.62
N LEU A 254 21.84 4.71 -1.55
CA LEU A 254 21.19 5.22 -0.35
C LEU A 254 22.03 6.27 0.36
N LYS A 255 23.36 6.09 0.41
CA LYS A 255 24.26 7.13 0.92
C LYS A 255 24.15 8.40 0.08
N ASP A 256 24.15 8.29 -1.26
CA ASP A 256 24.03 9.48 -2.11
C ASP A 256 22.70 10.21 -1.92
N PHE A 257 21.58 9.49 -1.75
CA PHE A 257 20.30 10.12 -1.40
C PHE A 257 20.35 10.86 -0.05
N VAL A 258 20.98 10.26 0.95
CA VAL A 258 21.16 10.89 2.27
C VAL A 258 22.06 12.14 2.15
N ASP A 259 23.16 12.06 1.39
CA ASP A 259 24.10 13.16 1.14
C ASP A 259 23.46 14.31 0.34
N GLN A 260 22.53 14.00 -0.58
CA GLN A 260 21.73 15.00 -1.29
C GLN A 260 20.71 15.70 -0.37
N GLY A 261 20.39 15.09 0.78
CA GLY A 261 19.52 15.65 1.82
C GLY A 261 18.07 15.15 1.80
N PHE A 262 17.74 14.12 1.00
CA PHE A 262 16.39 13.53 0.99
C PHE A 262 15.99 13.01 2.38
N ASP A 263 14.70 12.99 2.69
CA ASP A 263 14.15 12.55 3.99
C ASP A 263 13.26 11.30 3.87
N TYR A 264 13.03 10.85 2.65
CA TYR A 264 12.05 9.84 2.31
C TYR A 264 12.53 9.08 1.06
N VAL A 265 12.34 7.76 1.04
CA VAL A 265 12.47 6.95 -0.18
C VAL A 265 11.24 6.08 -0.37
N LYS A 266 10.70 6.07 -1.58
CA LYS A 266 9.80 5.02 -2.09
C LYS A 266 10.67 3.94 -2.74
N LEU A 267 10.63 2.74 -2.20
CA LEU A 267 11.31 1.58 -2.75
C LEU A 267 10.29 0.73 -3.49
N ASP A 268 10.58 0.41 -4.73
CA ASP A 268 9.62 -0.20 -5.65
C ASP A 268 10.20 -1.46 -6.32
N PHE A 269 9.33 -2.27 -6.90
CA PHE A 269 9.67 -3.57 -7.52
C PHE A 269 10.49 -4.47 -6.58
N LEU A 270 10.08 -4.49 -5.32
CA LEU A 270 10.73 -5.24 -4.26
C LEU A 270 10.49 -6.75 -4.38
N SER A 271 9.38 -7.17 -4.99
CA SER A 271 9.06 -8.58 -5.25
C SER A 271 10.12 -9.29 -6.10
N HIS A 272 10.85 -8.58 -6.98
CA HIS A 272 11.99 -9.12 -7.74
C HIS A 272 13.07 -9.74 -6.85
N GLY A 273 13.34 -9.13 -5.69
CA GLY A 273 14.35 -9.62 -4.75
C GLY A 273 13.90 -10.84 -3.95
N ALA A 274 12.60 -11.18 -3.98
CA ALA A 274 12.02 -12.29 -3.25
C ALA A 274 11.78 -13.53 -4.11
N LEU A 275 12.20 -13.54 -5.38
CA LEU A 275 11.99 -14.67 -6.27
C LEU A 275 12.86 -15.87 -5.87
N GLU A 276 12.30 -17.06 -6.04
CA GLU A 276 13.02 -18.32 -5.89
C GLU A 276 14.02 -18.53 -7.02
N GLY A 277 15.16 -19.11 -6.69
CA GLY A 277 16.21 -19.44 -7.64
C GLY A 277 17.52 -19.75 -6.93
N ARG A 278 18.61 -19.69 -7.69
CA ARG A 278 19.98 -19.77 -7.18
C ARG A 278 20.47 -18.36 -6.87
N HIS A 279 20.85 -18.18 -5.61
CA HIS A 279 21.44 -16.96 -5.07
C HIS A 279 22.98 -17.08 -4.98
N PHE A 280 23.66 -15.95 -4.89
CA PHE A 280 25.10 -15.81 -4.83
C PHE A 280 25.66 -16.32 -3.51
N ASP A 281 25.03 -15.97 -2.39
CA ASP A 281 25.42 -16.54 -1.10
C ASP A 281 24.92 -18.00 -1.02
N PRO A 282 25.83 -19.01 -1.00
CA PRO A 282 25.43 -20.41 -0.98
C PRO A 282 24.75 -20.84 0.32
N LYS A 283 24.72 -19.99 1.36
CA LYS A 283 23.97 -20.24 2.60
C LYS A 283 22.50 -19.87 2.51
N ILE A 284 22.11 -19.18 1.43
CA ILE A 284 20.75 -18.73 1.20
C ILE A 284 20.04 -19.79 0.38
N GLU A 285 18.99 -20.34 0.98
CA GLU A 285 18.25 -21.48 0.42
C GLU A 285 16.93 -21.04 -0.22
N THR A 286 16.38 -19.87 0.12
CA THR A 286 15.07 -19.41 -0.36
C THR A 286 15.07 -17.95 -0.80
N GLY A 287 14.13 -17.58 -1.69
CA GLY A 287 13.94 -16.20 -2.13
C GLY A 287 13.60 -15.25 -0.96
N THR A 288 12.84 -15.73 0.02
CA THR A 288 12.51 -14.98 1.24
C THR A 288 13.76 -14.64 2.07
N GLN A 289 14.70 -15.57 2.23
CA GLN A 289 15.97 -15.32 2.91
C GLN A 289 16.82 -14.29 2.16
N ALA A 290 16.89 -14.42 0.83
CA ALA A 290 17.60 -13.45 -0.01
C ALA A 290 17.02 -12.04 0.16
N TYR A 291 15.69 -11.89 0.05
CA TYR A 291 14.99 -10.63 0.25
C TYR A 291 15.30 -9.99 1.61
N ALA A 292 15.30 -10.78 2.69
CA ALA A 292 15.61 -10.31 4.04
C ALA A 292 17.04 -9.74 4.14
N VAL A 293 18.03 -10.31 3.46
CA VAL A 293 19.42 -9.80 3.43
C VAL A 293 19.46 -8.40 2.83
N GLY A 294 18.89 -8.22 1.64
CA GLY A 294 18.88 -6.91 0.97
C GLY A 294 18.08 -5.86 1.74
N MET A 295 16.89 -6.23 2.21
CA MET A 295 16.03 -5.29 2.95
C MET A 295 16.61 -4.90 4.31
N GLN A 296 17.28 -5.80 5.02
CA GLN A 296 17.97 -5.44 6.26
C GLN A 296 19.10 -4.45 5.99
N ARG A 297 19.85 -4.63 4.89
CA ARG A 297 20.91 -3.68 4.50
C ARG A 297 20.35 -2.28 4.27
N ILE A 298 19.22 -2.18 3.54
CA ILE A 298 18.51 -0.92 3.31
C ILE A 298 18.10 -0.25 4.64
N VAL A 299 17.50 -1.01 5.56
CA VAL A 299 17.09 -0.50 6.88
C VAL A 299 18.29 -0.01 7.69
N ASP A 300 19.39 -0.74 7.68
CA ASP A 300 20.61 -0.38 8.41
C ASP A 300 21.24 0.90 7.84
N ASP A 301 21.30 1.01 6.51
CA ASP A 301 21.84 2.15 5.76
C ASP A 301 21.06 3.44 6.03
N LEU A 302 19.72 3.36 6.15
CA LEU A 302 18.83 4.49 6.40
C LEU A 302 18.47 4.68 7.88
N SER A 303 19.02 3.85 8.77
CA SER A 303 18.68 3.89 10.19
C SER A 303 19.07 5.25 10.80
N PRO A 304 18.20 5.89 11.63
CA PRO A 304 18.54 7.16 12.26
C PRO A 304 19.82 7.12 13.11
N LYS A 305 20.16 5.94 13.64
CA LYS A 305 21.42 5.69 14.35
C LYS A 305 22.65 5.90 13.45
N ARG A 306 22.56 5.52 12.17
CA ARG A 306 23.65 5.64 11.20
C ARG A 306 23.69 7.03 10.54
N ILE A 307 22.54 7.55 10.12
CA ILE A 307 22.48 8.80 9.34
C ILE A 307 22.24 10.06 10.18
N GLY A 308 21.97 9.91 11.48
CA GLY A 308 21.80 11.02 12.43
C GLY A 308 20.45 11.73 12.38
N ARG A 309 19.48 11.26 11.58
CA ARG A 309 18.13 11.84 11.46
C ARG A 309 17.08 10.82 11.03
N PRO A 310 15.78 11.07 11.27
CA PRO A 310 14.71 10.24 10.71
C PRO A 310 14.74 10.23 9.18
N PHE A 311 14.48 9.07 8.58
CA PHE A 311 14.33 8.90 7.15
C PHE A 311 13.20 7.91 6.88
N PHE A 312 12.22 8.31 6.09
CA PHE A 312 11.03 7.52 5.85
C PHE A 312 11.26 6.51 4.71
N ILE A 313 10.67 5.33 4.83
CA ILE A 313 10.81 4.22 3.88
C ILE A 313 9.39 3.77 3.54
N SER A 314 8.94 4.06 2.33
CA SER A 314 7.69 3.52 1.79
C SER A 314 7.99 2.38 0.83
N LEU A 315 7.31 1.26 1.00
CA LEU A 315 7.43 0.09 0.13
C LEU A 315 6.28 0.09 -0.89
N SER A 316 6.62 -0.04 -2.17
CA SER A 316 5.70 -0.23 -3.29
C SER A 316 6.13 -1.47 -4.08
N ILE A 317 5.17 -2.05 -4.82
CA ILE A 317 5.32 -3.34 -5.51
C ILE A 317 6.16 -4.32 -4.70
N ALA A 318 5.61 -4.68 -3.54
CA ALA A 318 6.33 -5.32 -2.46
C ALA A 318 5.52 -6.45 -1.84
N PRO A 319 6.15 -7.57 -1.48
CA PRO A 319 5.46 -8.63 -0.77
C PRO A 319 4.92 -8.13 0.57
N MET A 320 3.81 -8.70 1.04
CA MET A 320 3.28 -8.37 2.36
C MET A 320 4.18 -8.91 3.47
N PHE A 321 4.85 -10.02 3.19
CA PHE A 321 5.79 -10.70 4.08
C PHE A 321 7.06 -11.07 3.32
N PRO A 322 8.24 -11.05 3.96
CA PRO A 322 8.47 -10.68 5.35
C PRO A 322 8.30 -9.17 5.57
N HIS A 323 7.66 -8.81 6.69
CA HIS A 323 7.42 -7.41 7.04
C HIS A 323 8.52 -6.85 7.97
N GLY A 324 8.37 -5.59 8.39
CA GLY A 324 9.30 -4.92 9.31
C GLY A 324 10.47 -4.20 8.62
N TYR A 325 10.45 -4.08 7.29
CA TYR A 325 11.49 -3.40 6.51
C TYR A 325 11.09 -2.03 5.94
N GLY A 326 9.89 -1.55 6.28
CA GLY A 326 9.39 -0.25 5.83
C GLY A 326 8.42 0.36 6.84
N HIS A 327 8.29 1.68 6.78
CA HIS A 327 7.37 2.43 7.62
C HIS A 327 5.95 2.41 7.05
N SER A 328 5.82 2.43 5.72
CA SER A 328 4.57 2.15 5.02
C SER A 328 4.74 1.09 3.95
N ARG A 329 3.64 0.46 3.58
CA ARG A 329 3.54 -0.41 2.41
C ARG A 329 2.28 -0.06 1.64
N ARG A 330 2.41 0.00 0.31
CA ARG A 330 1.29 0.15 -0.59
C ARG A 330 0.33 -1.04 -0.52
N ILE A 331 -0.97 -0.79 -0.52
CA ILE A 331 -1.98 -1.85 -0.36
C ILE A 331 -2.53 -2.38 -1.69
N SER A 332 -2.47 -1.59 -2.76
CA SER A 332 -2.88 -1.96 -4.13
C SER A 332 -1.71 -1.80 -5.11
N CYS A 333 -1.88 -2.19 -6.37
CA CYS A 333 -1.02 -1.70 -7.46
C CYS A 333 -1.24 -0.19 -7.68
N ASP A 334 -0.68 0.37 -8.76
CA ASP A 334 -0.89 1.76 -9.15
C ASP A 334 -2.39 2.14 -9.18
N ALA A 335 -2.73 3.26 -8.54
CA ALA A 335 -4.08 3.80 -8.48
C ALA A 335 -4.12 5.24 -9.01
N PHE A 336 -4.72 5.39 -10.20
CA PHE A 336 -4.88 6.66 -10.92
C PHE A 336 -6.19 7.39 -10.56
N ALA A 337 -6.58 8.39 -11.35
CA ALA A 337 -7.68 9.31 -11.01
C ALA A 337 -9.10 8.74 -11.22
N ASN A 338 -9.30 7.88 -12.23
CA ASN A 338 -10.63 7.44 -12.66
C ASN A 338 -11.36 6.57 -11.63
N ILE A 339 -12.70 6.47 -11.75
CA ILE A 339 -13.53 5.71 -10.81
C ILE A 339 -13.13 4.23 -10.68
N GLY A 340 -12.67 3.60 -11.77
CA GLY A 340 -12.23 2.20 -11.76
C GLY A 340 -10.98 1.99 -10.93
N ALA A 341 -10.02 2.92 -10.99
CA ALA A 341 -8.84 2.89 -10.13
C ALA A 341 -9.19 3.09 -8.64
N SER A 342 -10.17 3.94 -8.33
CA SER A 342 -10.68 4.11 -6.98
C SER A 342 -11.36 2.84 -6.45
N GLU A 343 -12.17 2.17 -7.28
CA GLU A 343 -12.76 0.87 -6.96
C GLU A 343 -11.68 -0.18 -6.71
N TYR A 344 -10.65 -0.26 -7.56
CA TYR A 344 -9.56 -1.20 -7.39
C TYR A 344 -8.78 -1.01 -6.07
N LEU A 345 -8.46 0.24 -5.70
CA LEU A 345 -7.89 0.57 -4.40
C LEU A 345 -8.82 0.11 -3.25
N LEU A 346 -10.13 0.33 -3.40
CA LEU A 346 -11.11 -0.04 -2.39
C LEU A 346 -11.29 -1.55 -2.26
N ASN A 347 -11.04 -2.36 -3.30
CA ASN A 347 -10.93 -3.82 -3.17
C ASN A 347 -9.79 -4.21 -2.23
N SER A 348 -8.62 -3.56 -2.37
CA SER A 348 -7.50 -3.78 -1.46
C SER A 348 -7.83 -3.29 -0.04
N THR A 349 -8.61 -2.23 0.10
CA THR A 349 -9.08 -1.75 1.41
C THR A 349 -10.10 -2.69 2.04
N SER A 350 -10.97 -3.31 1.24
CA SER A 350 -11.98 -4.26 1.72
C SER A 350 -11.37 -5.49 2.37
N TYR A 351 -10.14 -5.88 2.03
CA TYR A 351 -9.58 -7.15 2.48
C TYR A 351 -8.14 -7.06 3.03
N GLY A 352 -7.46 -5.94 2.80
CA GLY A 352 -6.07 -5.69 3.16
C GLY A 352 -5.89 -4.47 4.08
N TRP A 353 -6.91 -4.04 4.84
CA TRP A 353 -6.77 -2.92 5.79
C TRP A 353 -5.94 -3.31 7.03
N TRP A 354 -6.03 -4.58 7.45
CA TRP A 354 -5.50 -5.09 8.71
C TRP A 354 -3.97 -5.00 8.91
N PRO A 355 -3.09 -4.98 7.89
CA PRO A 355 -1.65 -4.76 8.08
C PRO A 355 -1.32 -3.39 8.68
N GLY A 356 -2.16 -2.38 8.45
CA GLY A 356 -1.97 -1.01 8.90
C GLY A 356 -1.98 -0.90 10.43
N GLY A 357 -0.95 -0.27 10.99
CA GLY A 357 -0.74 -0.15 12.44
C GLY A 357 -0.27 -1.44 13.11
N ARG A 358 -0.01 -2.51 12.34
CA ARG A 358 0.41 -3.83 12.85
C ARG A 358 1.71 -4.30 12.20
N LEU A 359 1.68 -4.61 10.90
CA LEU A 359 2.85 -5.04 10.13
C LEU A 359 3.69 -3.86 9.63
N TYR A 360 2.99 -2.79 9.25
CA TYR A 360 3.54 -1.52 8.80
C TYR A 360 2.87 -0.39 9.60
N ARG A 361 3.59 0.71 9.82
CA ARG A 361 3.01 1.83 10.57
C ARG A 361 1.83 2.46 9.83
N PHE A 362 1.90 2.52 8.51
CA PHE A 362 0.86 3.08 7.64
C PHE A 362 0.60 2.18 6.43
N ASN A 363 -0.68 2.03 6.08
CA ASN A 363 -1.06 1.60 4.74
C ASN A 363 -0.91 2.78 3.79
N ASP A 364 -0.33 2.53 2.62
CA ASP A 364 -0.17 3.51 1.55
C ASP A 364 -1.22 3.24 0.44
N PRO A 365 -2.18 4.15 0.21
CA PRO A 365 -3.21 4.00 -0.81
C PRO A 365 -2.78 4.48 -2.21
N ASP A 366 -1.47 4.65 -2.40
CA ASP A 366 -0.87 5.25 -3.59
C ASP A 366 -1.34 6.70 -3.84
N SER A 367 -0.87 7.30 -4.93
CA SER A 367 -1.10 8.71 -5.26
C SER A 367 -2.58 9.05 -5.49
N ALA A 368 -3.07 10.09 -4.82
CA ALA A 368 -4.43 10.61 -4.90
C ALA A 368 -4.53 11.73 -5.97
N CYS A 369 -4.44 11.37 -7.24
CA CYS A 369 -4.68 12.29 -8.36
C CYS A 369 -6.19 12.55 -8.52
N VAL A 370 -6.62 13.82 -8.45
CA VAL A 370 -8.04 14.22 -8.38
C VAL A 370 -8.48 15.09 -9.56
N TYR A 371 -7.59 15.35 -10.52
CA TYR A 371 -7.92 16.03 -11.75
C TYR A 371 -7.57 15.19 -12.99
N GLN A 372 -6.29 14.88 -13.24
CA GLN A 372 -5.88 14.25 -14.50
C GLN A 372 -4.52 13.54 -14.42
N THR A 373 -4.50 12.24 -14.71
CA THR A 373 -3.28 11.46 -15.02
C THR A 373 -2.71 11.91 -16.38
N LEU A 374 -1.37 11.94 -16.56
CA LEU A 374 -0.66 12.53 -17.71
C LEU A 374 -1.21 12.21 -19.12
N ASP A 375 -1.84 11.05 -19.32
CA ASP A 375 -2.34 10.61 -20.64
C ASP A 375 -3.82 10.18 -20.58
N GLU A 376 -4.56 10.60 -19.56
CA GLU A 376 -5.99 10.32 -19.39
C GLU A 376 -6.82 11.60 -19.53
N SER A 377 -8.14 11.43 -19.66
CA SER A 377 -9.06 12.57 -19.60
C SER A 377 -9.22 13.09 -18.17
N PRO A 378 -9.47 14.40 -17.96
CA PRO A 378 -9.79 14.90 -16.64
C PRO A 378 -11.04 14.23 -16.05
N VAL A 379 -11.00 13.91 -14.76
CA VAL A 379 -12.11 13.27 -14.05
C VAL A 379 -13.14 14.27 -13.54
N THR A 380 -14.35 13.79 -13.30
CA THR A 380 -15.44 14.60 -12.74
C THR A 380 -15.15 15.03 -11.29
N GLU A 381 -15.92 15.99 -10.75
CA GLU A 381 -15.78 16.38 -9.34
C GLU A 381 -16.24 15.29 -8.37
N ALA A 382 -17.20 14.46 -8.80
CA ALA A 382 -17.66 13.29 -8.05
C ALA A 382 -16.54 12.25 -7.94
N GLU A 383 -15.90 11.90 -9.06
CA GLU A 383 -14.73 11.00 -9.07
C GLU A 383 -13.59 11.54 -8.21
N ALA A 384 -13.31 12.84 -8.29
CA ALA A 384 -12.29 13.50 -7.45
C ALA A 384 -12.57 13.33 -5.95
N ARG A 385 -13.82 13.52 -5.51
CA ARG A 385 -14.22 13.26 -4.11
C ARG A 385 -14.10 11.79 -3.76
N THR A 386 -14.49 10.89 -4.66
CA THR A 386 -14.34 9.44 -4.47
C THR A 386 -12.89 9.03 -4.32
N ARG A 387 -11.99 9.49 -5.21
CA ARG A 387 -10.56 9.17 -5.15
C ARG A 387 -9.92 9.68 -3.86
N PHE A 388 -10.25 10.90 -3.45
CA PHE A 388 -9.75 11.48 -2.19
C PHE A 388 -10.29 10.71 -0.97
N THR A 389 -11.60 10.46 -0.91
CA THR A 389 -12.24 9.70 0.17
C THR A 389 -11.66 8.29 0.25
N ALA A 390 -11.43 7.63 -0.89
CA ALA A 390 -10.80 6.32 -0.95
C ALA A 390 -9.40 6.35 -0.30
N SER A 391 -8.53 7.31 -0.64
CA SER A 391 -7.23 7.43 0.03
C SER A 391 -7.33 7.68 1.54
N VAL A 392 -8.26 8.55 1.96
CA VAL A 392 -8.46 8.86 3.38
C VAL A 392 -8.81 7.61 4.19
N ILE A 393 -9.76 6.80 3.70
CA ILE A 393 -10.22 5.61 4.46
C ILE A 393 -9.23 4.43 4.38
N SER A 394 -8.32 4.46 3.42
CA SER A 394 -7.36 3.39 3.13
C SER A 394 -6.07 3.46 3.97
N GLY A 395 -6.09 4.20 5.09
CA GLY A 395 -4.95 4.34 6.00
C GLY A 395 -4.47 5.78 6.19
N GLY A 396 -5.01 6.74 5.43
CA GLY A 396 -4.81 8.17 5.64
C GLY A 396 -3.46 8.73 5.20
N LEU A 397 -2.58 7.92 4.59
CA LEU A 397 -1.41 8.44 3.88
C LEU A 397 -1.88 9.15 2.60
N MET A 398 -1.44 10.38 2.37
CA MET A 398 -1.96 11.23 1.29
C MET A 398 -0.84 11.79 0.44
N MET A 399 -0.66 11.26 -0.77
CA MET A 399 0.23 11.84 -1.79
C MET A 399 -0.60 12.38 -2.94
N GLU A 400 -0.80 13.69 -3.01
CA GLU A 400 -1.36 14.38 -4.17
C GLU A 400 -0.52 14.03 -5.43
N GLY A 401 -1.17 13.79 -6.57
CA GLY A 401 -0.52 13.21 -7.75
C GLY A 401 -0.69 14.01 -9.05
N ASP A 402 -1.43 15.11 -9.05
CA ASP A 402 -1.73 15.92 -10.22
C ASP A 402 -0.53 16.74 -10.72
N ASN A 403 -0.58 17.12 -11.99
CA ASN A 403 0.35 18.09 -12.56
C ASN A 403 0.01 19.51 -12.09
N LEU A 404 0.70 19.99 -11.05
CA LEU A 404 0.46 21.30 -10.44
C LEU A 404 1.00 22.50 -11.26
N THR A 405 1.57 22.27 -12.45
CA THR A 405 1.80 23.35 -13.43
C THR A 405 0.51 23.71 -14.19
N ASN A 406 -0.51 22.84 -14.17
CA ASN A 406 -1.81 23.08 -14.78
C ASN A 406 -2.73 23.88 -13.83
N PRO A 407 -3.17 25.09 -14.19
CA PRO A 407 -4.04 25.90 -13.33
C PRO A 407 -5.37 25.23 -12.96
N ARG A 408 -5.95 24.43 -13.86
CA ARG A 408 -7.21 23.70 -13.60
C ARG A 408 -7.00 22.59 -12.56
N ALA A 409 -5.87 21.91 -12.62
CA ALA A 409 -5.50 20.92 -11.62
C ALA A 409 -5.29 21.59 -10.25
N ARG A 410 -4.53 22.69 -10.17
CA ARG A 410 -4.34 23.46 -8.92
C ARG A 410 -5.67 23.85 -8.28
N ASP A 411 -6.60 24.39 -9.08
CA ASP A 411 -7.92 24.80 -8.61
C ASP A 411 -8.74 23.61 -8.08
N ARG A 412 -8.75 22.48 -8.78
CA ARG A 412 -9.40 21.24 -8.32
C ARG A 412 -8.77 20.70 -7.03
N VAL A 413 -7.44 20.56 -7.00
CA VAL A 413 -6.69 20.09 -5.83
C VAL A 413 -6.96 20.99 -4.63
N LYS A 414 -6.94 22.32 -4.81
CA LYS A 414 -7.22 23.27 -3.73
C LYS A 414 -8.61 23.06 -3.14
N ARG A 415 -9.65 22.86 -3.95
CA ARG A 415 -11.01 22.59 -3.44
C ARG A 415 -11.10 21.28 -2.66
N ILE A 416 -10.51 20.20 -3.19
CA ILE A 416 -10.62 18.86 -2.61
C ILE A 416 -9.74 18.71 -1.35
N PHE A 417 -8.47 19.13 -1.41
CA PHE A 417 -7.49 18.94 -0.35
C PHE A 417 -7.51 20.05 0.73
N SER A 418 -8.45 20.99 0.69
CA SER A 418 -8.60 22.02 1.75
C SER A 418 -9.63 21.66 2.82
N ASN A 419 -10.35 20.54 2.69
CA ASN A 419 -11.36 20.13 3.67
C ASN A 419 -10.69 19.69 4.98
N ARG A 420 -10.68 20.58 5.98
CA ARG A 420 -9.97 20.37 7.25
C ARG A 420 -10.48 19.18 8.03
N GLU A 421 -11.79 18.93 8.03
CA GLU A 421 -12.37 17.82 8.79
C GLU A 421 -11.95 16.46 8.24
N ILE A 422 -11.94 16.31 6.91
CA ILE A 422 -11.48 15.08 6.27
C ILE A 422 -9.96 14.92 6.41
N LEU A 423 -9.19 16.02 6.33
CA LEU A 423 -7.75 15.95 6.61
C LEU A 423 -7.45 15.57 8.07
N ASP A 424 -8.24 16.06 9.03
CA ASP A 424 -8.11 15.67 10.44
C ASP A 424 -8.44 14.20 10.66
N LEU A 425 -9.39 13.64 9.91
CA LEU A 425 -9.63 12.20 9.88
C LEU A 425 -8.41 11.45 9.32
N ALA A 426 -7.90 11.85 8.15
CA ALA A 426 -6.74 11.19 7.53
C ALA A 426 -5.50 11.17 8.44
N ARG A 427 -5.23 12.27 9.17
CA ARG A 427 -4.13 12.36 10.15
C ARG A 427 -4.20 11.31 11.26
N ARG A 428 -5.39 10.80 11.58
CA ARG A 428 -5.61 9.76 12.60
C ARG A 428 -5.30 8.35 12.09
N THR A 429 -4.96 8.21 10.81
CA THR A 429 -4.67 6.92 10.15
C THR A 429 -5.81 5.92 10.39
N PRO A 430 -7.02 6.23 9.90
CA PRO A 430 -8.21 5.50 10.28
C PRO A 430 -8.14 4.06 9.73
N GLY A 431 -8.61 3.10 10.52
CA GLY A 431 -8.67 1.68 10.16
C GLY A 431 -10.07 1.30 9.71
N PHE A 432 -10.51 1.80 8.56
CA PHE A 432 -11.83 1.46 8.02
C PHE A 432 -11.90 -0.02 7.65
N ARG A 433 -13.04 -0.62 7.97
CA ARG A 433 -13.39 -2.00 7.66
C ARG A 433 -14.52 -2.03 6.64
N PRO A 434 -14.60 -3.02 5.73
CA PRO A 434 -15.79 -3.18 4.90
C PRO A 434 -17.02 -3.41 5.77
N VAL A 435 -18.17 -2.86 5.38
CA VAL A 435 -19.46 -3.18 6.04
C VAL A 435 -19.90 -4.60 5.69
N ASP A 436 -19.72 -4.97 4.42
CA ASP A 436 -20.08 -6.27 3.83
C ASP A 436 -18.85 -6.86 3.12
N GLY A 437 -18.59 -8.15 3.31
CA GLY A 437 -17.46 -8.90 2.74
C GLY A 437 -17.85 -9.87 1.61
N ASP A 438 -19.08 -9.83 1.11
CA ASP A 438 -19.52 -10.69 0.01
C ASP A 438 -19.46 -9.97 -1.35
N THR A 439 -18.25 -9.63 -1.81
CA THR A 439 -18.07 -8.76 -3.00
C THR A 439 -17.43 -9.46 -4.19
N GLY A 440 -17.11 -10.76 -4.09
CA GLY A 440 -16.35 -11.48 -5.10
C GLY A 440 -14.99 -10.82 -5.31
N SER A 441 -14.68 -10.45 -6.56
CA SER A 441 -13.49 -9.69 -6.91
C SER A 441 -13.68 -8.16 -6.87
N ASN A 442 -14.88 -7.65 -6.61
CA ASN A 442 -15.14 -6.21 -6.54
C ASN A 442 -14.76 -5.65 -5.16
N ALA A 443 -14.75 -4.32 -5.04
CA ALA A 443 -14.70 -3.62 -3.78
C ALA A 443 -16.03 -3.68 -3.03
N GLY A 444 -15.95 -3.57 -1.71
CA GLY A 444 -17.08 -3.16 -0.90
C GLY A 444 -17.51 -1.73 -1.25
N ASP A 445 -18.81 -1.45 -1.11
CA ASP A 445 -19.36 -0.14 -1.41
C ASP A 445 -19.55 0.75 -0.17
N ALA A 446 -19.32 0.20 1.02
CA ALA A 446 -19.50 0.86 2.28
C ALA A 446 -18.44 0.40 3.28
N PHE A 447 -17.88 1.36 4.02
CA PHE A 447 -16.81 1.13 4.97
C PHE A 447 -17.08 1.88 6.27
N VAL A 448 -16.69 1.27 7.39
CA VAL A 448 -16.95 1.79 8.73
C VAL A 448 -15.68 1.83 9.57
N TRP A 449 -15.52 2.91 10.33
CA TRP A 449 -14.50 3.03 11.38
C TRP A 449 -15.12 3.57 12.66
N SER A 450 -15.19 2.74 13.70
CA SER A 450 -15.67 3.15 15.03
C SER A 450 -14.65 4.08 15.70
N HIS A 451 -15.13 5.20 16.23
CA HIS A 451 -14.29 6.18 16.91
C HIS A 451 -15.04 6.88 18.06
N GLY A 452 -14.54 6.69 19.28
CA GLY A 452 -15.22 7.16 20.49
C GLY A 452 -16.59 6.48 20.65
N ALA A 453 -17.62 7.29 20.90
CA ALA A 453 -19.01 6.83 21.01
C ALA A 453 -19.77 6.82 19.67
N GLY A 454 -19.11 7.16 18.57
CA GLY A 454 -19.70 7.21 17.23
C GLY A 454 -18.89 6.40 16.23
N LEU A 455 -19.16 6.62 14.95
CA LEU A 455 -18.40 6.01 13.86
C LEU A 455 -18.39 6.90 12.63
N TYR A 456 -17.36 6.72 11.81
CA TYR A 456 -17.34 7.22 10.46
C TYR A 456 -17.86 6.15 9.51
N LEU A 457 -18.65 6.57 8.53
CA LEU A 457 -19.20 5.73 7.47
C LEU A 457 -18.87 6.37 6.12
N ALA A 458 -18.18 5.63 5.26
CA ALA A 458 -17.94 6.00 3.87
C ALA A 458 -18.78 5.12 2.95
N VAL A 459 -19.42 5.70 1.94
CA VAL A 459 -20.20 4.96 0.94
C VAL A 459 -19.88 5.46 -0.45
N PHE A 460 -19.77 4.53 -1.39
CA PHE A 460 -19.31 4.77 -2.75
C PHE A 460 -20.35 4.31 -3.78
N ASN A 461 -20.45 5.10 -4.86
CA ASN A 461 -21.11 4.71 -6.08
C ASN A 461 -20.07 4.61 -7.20
N PHE A 462 -19.86 3.41 -7.74
CA PHE A 462 -18.92 3.20 -8.84
C PHE A 462 -19.60 3.24 -10.22
N ASP A 463 -20.93 3.36 -10.27
CA ASP A 463 -21.67 3.41 -11.54
C ASP A 463 -21.45 4.77 -12.23
N PRO A 464 -21.04 4.81 -13.50
CA PRO A 464 -20.77 6.04 -14.24
C PRO A 464 -22.03 6.77 -14.72
N ILE A 465 -23.19 6.13 -14.69
CA ILE A 465 -24.43 6.62 -15.30
C ILE A 465 -25.51 6.85 -14.24
N HIS A 466 -25.69 5.91 -13.31
CA HIS A 466 -26.85 5.88 -12.44
C HIS A 466 -26.53 6.38 -11.03
N PRO A 467 -27.42 7.21 -10.44
CA PRO A 467 -27.33 7.53 -9.03
C PRO A 467 -27.62 6.29 -8.17
N LYS A 468 -27.10 6.29 -6.95
CA LYS A 468 -27.23 5.17 -6.02
C LYS A 468 -27.88 5.62 -4.72
N ARG A 469 -28.93 4.91 -4.33
CA ARG A 469 -29.55 5.00 -3.00
C ARG A 469 -29.08 3.82 -2.16
N ARG A 470 -28.21 4.05 -1.18
CA ARG A 470 -27.70 3.01 -0.28
C ARG A 470 -28.28 3.17 1.12
N THR A 471 -29.06 2.18 1.56
CA THR A 471 -29.52 2.04 2.95
C THR A 471 -28.60 1.06 3.66
N ILE A 472 -28.08 1.40 4.84
CA ILE A 472 -27.20 0.53 5.60
C ILE A 472 -27.83 0.25 6.97
N PRO A 473 -28.13 -1.02 7.31
CA PRO A 473 -28.71 -1.33 8.60
C PRO A 473 -27.82 -0.89 9.77
N LEU A 474 -28.39 -0.21 10.77
CA LEU A 474 -27.65 0.21 11.97
C LEU A 474 -26.97 -0.99 12.66
N ALA A 475 -27.63 -2.14 12.66
CA ALA A 475 -27.07 -3.38 13.18
C ALA A 475 -25.76 -3.80 12.46
N ARG A 476 -25.66 -3.59 11.14
CA ARG A 476 -24.41 -3.86 10.39
C ARG A 476 -23.29 -2.89 10.78
N LEU A 477 -23.63 -1.70 11.28
CA LEU A 477 -22.67 -0.72 11.80
C LEU A 477 -22.31 -0.94 13.27
N GLY A 478 -22.88 -1.97 13.92
CA GLY A 478 -22.70 -2.20 15.36
C GLY A 478 -23.46 -1.21 16.24
N LEU A 479 -24.44 -0.49 15.66
CA LEU A 479 -25.25 0.51 16.34
C LEU A 479 -26.61 -0.06 16.75
N ARG A 480 -27.20 0.51 17.80
CA ARG A 480 -28.53 0.19 18.35
C ARG A 480 -29.29 1.47 18.71
N GLY A 481 -30.61 1.39 18.84
CA GLY A 481 -31.45 2.54 19.22
C GLY A 481 -31.98 3.34 18.02
N ALA A 482 -32.91 4.26 18.29
CA ALA A 482 -33.69 4.90 17.24
C ALA A 482 -33.01 6.14 16.64
N ARG A 483 -32.48 7.08 17.46
CA ARG A 483 -32.13 8.41 16.94
C ARG A 483 -30.63 8.70 16.89
N TRP A 484 -30.15 9.04 15.70
CA TRP A 484 -28.74 9.34 15.41
C TRP A 484 -28.60 10.70 14.72
N LYS A 485 -27.54 11.43 15.05
CA LYS A 485 -27.07 12.59 14.29
C LYS A 485 -26.08 12.11 13.23
N VAL A 486 -26.33 12.47 11.97
CA VAL A 486 -25.44 12.26 10.83
C VAL A 486 -24.84 13.60 10.43
N HIS A 487 -23.51 13.71 10.52
CA HIS A 487 -22.75 14.85 10.05
C HIS A 487 -22.02 14.47 8.76
N ASP A 488 -22.25 15.19 7.68
CA ASP A 488 -21.59 14.95 6.39
C ASP A 488 -20.33 15.81 6.26
N LEU A 489 -19.17 15.15 6.19
CA LEU A 489 -17.86 15.82 6.22
C LEU A 489 -17.55 16.59 4.94
N TRP A 490 -18.21 16.28 3.82
CA TRP A 490 -18.00 17.01 2.55
C TRP A 490 -18.80 18.31 2.52
N THR A 491 -20.01 18.30 3.07
CA THR A 491 -20.96 19.42 3.03
C THR A 491 -21.01 20.23 4.34
N GLY A 492 -20.52 19.67 5.44
CA GLY A 492 -20.67 20.21 6.80
C GLY A 492 -22.11 20.14 7.33
N SER A 493 -23.02 19.46 6.62
CA SER A 493 -24.43 19.42 6.97
C SER A 493 -24.75 18.39 8.05
N ASP A 494 -25.67 18.76 8.93
CA ASP A 494 -26.18 17.89 9.98
C ASP A 494 -27.62 17.48 9.69
N ARG A 495 -27.95 16.22 9.99
CA ARG A 495 -29.34 15.76 10.02
C ARG A 495 -29.57 14.71 11.08
N MET A 496 -30.81 14.59 11.52
CA MET A 496 -31.25 13.52 12.42
C MET A 496 -31.88 12.40 11.61
N ILE A 497 -31.63 11.15 12.02
CA ILE A 497 -32.29 9.95 11.50
C ILE A 497 -32.86 9.14 12.66
N ASP A 498 -34.03 8.53 12.47
CA ASP A 498 -34.71 7.67 13.45
C ASP A 498 -34.62 6.16 13.09
N GLY A 499 -33.61 5.80 12.27
CA GLY A 499 -33.41 4.44 11.78
C GLY A 499 -32.16 4.33 10.92
N ASP A 500 -32.19 3.43 9.94
CA ASP A 500 -31.05 3.13 9.08
C ASP A 500 -30.61 4.34 8.24
N PRO A 501 -29.30 4.68 8.21
CA PRO A 501 -28.80 5.73 7.33
C PRO A 501 -29.07 5.40 5.86
N VAL A 502 -29.67 6.38 5.17
CA VAL A 502 -29.86 6.38 3.72
C VAL A 502 -28.95 7.44 3.12
N LEU A 503 -28.03 7.02 2.25
CA LEU A 503 -27.12 7.90 1.51
C LEU A 503 -27.49 7.87 0.03
N GLN A 504 -27.63 9.07 -0.54
CA GLN A 504 -27.92 9.30 -1.95
C GLN A 504 -26.64 9.79 -2.60
N LEU A 505 -26.17 9.07 -3.62
CA LEU A 505 -24.93 9.35 -4.32
C LEU A 505 -25.22 9.60 -5.79
N ALA A 506 -24.64 10.66 -6.34
CA ALA A 506 -24.57 10.85 -7.77
C ALA A 506 -23.72 9.73 -8.42
N PRO A 507 -23.78 9.55 -9.75
CA PRO A 507 -22.86 8.67 -10.46
C PRO A 507 -21.39 8.98 -10.07
N MET A 508 -20.61 7.93 -9.82
CA MET A 508 -19.18 8.00 -9.44
C MET A 508 -18.85 8.73 -8.13
N ASP A 509 -19.84 9.13 -7.34
CA ASP A 509 -19.65 9.94 -6.15
C ASP A 509 -19.51 9.10 -4.87
N SER A 510 -19.08 9.77 -3.80
CA SER A 510 -18.95 9.19 -2.46
C SER A 510 -19.56 10.11 -1.40
N ALA A 511 -19.92 9.50 -0.28
CA ALA A 511 -20.25 10.21 0.94
C ALA A 511 -19.31 9.74 2.06
N LEU A 512 -18.95 10.67 2.94
CA LEU A 512 -18.20 10.40 4.16
C LEU A 512 -18.89 11.13 5.29
N VAL A 513 -19.46 10.37 6.22
CA VAL A 513 -20.30 10.89 7.29
C VAL A 513 -19.82 10.41 8.66
N TYR A 514 -20.05 11.20 9.70
CA TYR A 514 -19.89 10.80 11.10
C TYR A 514 -21.25 10.61 11.75
N LEU A 515 -21.49 9.43 12.32
CA LEU A 515 -22.70 9.10 13.06
C LEU A 515 -22.40 9.17 14.56
N SER A 516 -23.23 9.91 15.29
CA SER A 516 -23.17 10.02 16.75
C SER A 516 -24.57 9.95 17.36
N ALA A 517 -24.67 9.45 18.58
CA ALA A 517 -25.96 9.37 19.27
C ALA A 517 -26.54 10.78 19.44
N ALA A 518 -27.85 10.92 19.21
CA ALA A 518 -28.57 12.13 19.55
C ALA A 518 -28.51 12.33 21.07
N LYS A 519 -28.10 13.53 21.52
CA LYS A 519 -28.21 13.90 22.94
C LYS A 519 -29.65 14.22 23.31
#